data_AF-A0A3B9XID0-F1
#
_entry.id   AF-A0A3B9XID0-F1
#
_cell.length_a   1.000
_cell.length_b   1.000
_cell.length_c   1.000
_cell.angle_alpha   90.00
_cell.angle_beta   90.00
_cell.angle_gamma   90.00
#
_symmetry.space_group_name_H-M   'P 1'
#
loop_
_entity.id
_entity.type
_entity.pdbx_description
1 polymer ?
#
loop_
_entity_poly.entity_id
_entity_poly.type
_entity_poly.pdbx_seq_one_letter_code
_entity_poly.pdbx_strand_id
1 'polypeptide(L)'
;MFLLMSSTAFAGHPAADRVTDILEEAFRIVDMSGSAQKNAMCRFVSRYIDKNSIATQLLGRYNRSSDTNGVREFKREAGSQMVTKAFPKMSDMKGNSGSYSVSDRVTSKPGGKYSVSVTISTNKGKRYSGRAILNSSLDLLDVEYLGFSGVNYVARDIQNDISKYNRSSTPVSDYMDALKSSREFINCN
;
A
#
# COMPACT_ATOMS: atom_id res chain seq x y z
N MET A 1 13.81 41.09 -33.90
CA MET A 1 13.40 39.71 -34.17
C MET A 1 13.48 38.94 -32.85
N PHE A 2 12.35 38.80 -32.16
CA PHE A 2 12.26 38.07 -30.88
C PHE A 2 11.98 36.60 -31.18
N LEU A 3 12.91 35.71 -30.87
CA LEU A 3 12.68 34.27 -30.84
C LEU A 3 12.18 33.91 -29.44
N LEU A 4 10.86 33.81 -29.30
CA LEU A 4 10.24 33.13 -28.16
C LEU A 4 10.51 31.63 -28.33
N MET A 5 11.52 31.13 -27.62
CA MET A 5 11.67 29.70 -27.42
C MET A 5 10.54 29.22 -26.50
N SER A 6 9.50 28.65 -27.10
CA SER A 6 8.48 27.90 -26.41
C SER A 6 9.12 26.63 -25.85
N SER A 7 9.62 26.72 -24.61
CA SER A 7 9.97 25.54 -23.81
C SER A 7 8.68 24.77 -23.54
N THR A 8 8.29 23.84 -24.40
CA THR A 8 7.34 22.81 -24.03
C THR A 8 8.05 21.91 -23.02
N ALA A 9 8.01 22.30 -21.75
CA ALA A 9 8.25 21.36 -20.66
C ALA A 9 7.22 20.25 -20.85
N PHE A 10 7.67 19.06 -21.25
CA PHE A 10 6.84 17.87 -21.15
C PHE A 10 6.56 17.70 -19.66
N ALA A 11 5.43 18.23 -19.19
CA ALA A 11 4.97 18.00 -17.84
C ALA A 11 4.79 16.48 -17.67
N GLY A 12 5.37 15.92 -16.60
CA GLY A 12 5.20 14.51 -16.25
C GLY A 12 3.72 14.15 -16.16
N HIS A 13 3.40 12.89 -16.43
CA HIS A 13 2.03 12.43 -16.26
C HIS A 13 1.69 12.44 -14.76
N PRO A 14 0.55 13.00 -14.30
CA PRO A 14 0.25 13.16 -12.87
C PRO A 14 0.33 11.87 -12.04
N ALA A 15 -0.05 10.74 -12.64
CA ALA A 15 0.12 9.42 -12.03
C ALA A 15 1.58 9.03 -11.78
N ALA A 16 2.51 9.37 -12.68
CA ALA A 16 3.94 9.12 -12.49
C ALA A 16 4.49 10.00 -11.38
N ASP A 17 4.17 11.30 -11.38
CA ASP A 17 4.56 12.25 -10.33
C ASP A 17 4.06 11.77 -8.96
N ARG A 18 2.81 11.32 -8.90
CA ARG A 18 2.23 10.77 -7.67
C ARG A 18 2.97 9.53 -7.17
N VAL A 19 3.42 8.65 -8.06
CA VAL A 19 4.22 7.47 -7.68
C VAL A 19 5.61 7.88 -7.19
N THR A 20 6.19 8.91 -7.78
CA THR A 20 7.44 9.51 -7.28
C THR A 20 7.26 10.01 -5.84
N ASP A 21 6.22 10.81 -5.55
CA ASP A 21 5.91 11.28 -4.19
C ASP A 21 5.75 10.11 -3.18
N ILE A 22 5.07 9.05 -3.61
CA ILE A 22 4.85 7.85 -2.80
C ILE A 22 6.19 7.18 -2.45
N LEU A 23 7.08 7.01 -3.43
CA LEU A 23 8.37 6.37 -3.22
C LEU A 23 9.31 7.23 -2.40
N GLU A 24 9.33 8.54 -2.63
CA GLU A 24 10.07 9.50 -1.81
C GLU A 24 9.69 9.38 -0.33
N GLU A 25 8.40 9.44 -0.04
CA GLU A 25 7.92 9.31 1.34
C GLU A 25 8.21 7.93 1.92
N ALA A 26 8.05 6.85 1.13
CA ALA A 26 8.34 5.50 1.59
C ALA A 26 9.83 5.32 1.94
N PHE A 27 10.74 5.83 1.11
CA PHE A 27 12.18 5.80 1.38
C PHE A 27 12.53 6.63 2.62
N ARG A 28 11.94 7.84 2.74
CA ARG A 28 12.09 8.68 3.93
C ARG A 28 11.67 7.94 5.20
N ILE A 29 10.57 7.17 5.16
CA ILE A 29 10.06 6.39 6.30
C ILE A 29 10.98 5.22 6.66
N VAL A 30 11.58 4.54 5.68
CA VAL A 30 12.51 3.41 5.91
C VAL A 30 13.72 3.85 6.74
N ASP A 31 14.18 5.08 6.58
CA ASP A 31 15.33 5.61 7.32
C ASP A 31 14.97 6.10 8.75
N MET A 32 13.66 6.19 9.07
CA MET A 32 13.18 6.52 10.42
C MET A 32 13.24 5.31 11.36
N SER A 33 13.00 5.53 12.67
CA SER A 33 12.89 4.44 13.64
C SER A 33 11.90 4.76 14.77
N GLY A 34 11.44 3.70 15.45
CA GLY A 34 10.62 3.81 16.66
C GLY A 34 9.26 4.46 16.40
N SER A 35 8.80 5.30 17.34
CA SER A 35 7.49 5.96 17.27
C SER A 35 7.36 6.91 16.06
N ALA A 36 8.44 7.58 15.68
CA ALA A 36 8.43 8.49 14.54
C ALA A 36 8.13 7.76 13.23
N GLN A 37 8.71 6.57 13.04
CA GLN A 37 8.45 5.72 11.88
C GLN A 37 7.00 5.22 11.87
N LYS A 38 6.47 4.74 13.01
CA LYS A 38 5.07 4.31 13.14
C LYS A 38 4.10 5.42 12.73
N ASN A 39 4.29 6.62 13.28
CA ASN A 39 3.44 7.77 12.97
C ASN A 39 3.52 8.19 11.50
N ALA A 40 4.71 8.11 10.90
CA ALA A 40 4.89 8.42 9.49
C ALA A 40 4.21 7.37 8.59
N MET A 41 4.28 6.07 8.94
CA MET A 41 3.54 5.02 8.23
C MET A 41 2.02 5.21 8.30
N CYS A 42 1.48 5.59 9.47
CA CYS A 42 0.04 5.88 9.58
C CYS A 42 -0.37 7.04 8.67
N ARG A 43 0.42 8.13 8.63
CA ARG A 43 0.17 9.25 7.70
C ARG A 43 0.30 8.85 6.24
N PHE A 44 1.31 8.03 5.91
CA PHE A 44 1.52 7.51 4.57
C PHE A 44 0.29 6.73 4.09
N VAL A 45 -0.19 5.78 4.91
CA VAL A 45 -1.36 4.98 4.55
C VAL A 45 -2.62 5.84 4.44
N SER A 46 -2.77 6.87 5.28
CA SER A 46 -3.91 7.78 5.17
C SER A 46 -3.86 8.67 3.91
N ARG A 47 -2.67 9.08 3.48
CA ARG A 47 -2.48 10.06 2.40
C ARG A 47 -2.41 9.44 1.01
N TYR A 48 -1.88 8.23 0.89
CA TYR A 48 -1.49 7.65 -0.40
C TYR A 48 -2.24 6.39 -0.78
N ILE A 49 -2.94 5.75 0.16
CA ILE A 49 -3.50 4.41 -0.05
C ILE A 49 -5.02 4.47 -0.07
N ASP A 50 -5.64 3.83 -1.07
CA ASP A 50 -7.09 3.62 -1.08
C ASP A 50 -7.45 2.47 -0.11
N LYS A 51 -7.54 2.84 1.17
CA LYS A 51 -7.82 1.92 2.28
C LYS A 51 -9.10 1.11 2.05
N ASN A 52 -10.14 1.71 1.47
CA ASN A 52 -11.45 1.07 1.32
C ASN A 52 -11.43 -0.01 0.24
N SER A 53 -10.86 0.31 -0.92
CA SER A 53 -10.70 -0.63 -2.03
C SER A 53 -9.78 -1.78 -1.64
N ILE A 54 -8.68 -1.50 -0.95
CA ILE A 54 -7.76 -2.54 -0.49
C ILE A 54 -8.40 -3.39 0.62
N ALA A 55 -9.05 -2.80 1.63
CA ALA A 55 -9.72 -3.56 2.69
C ALA A 55 -10.75 -4.55 2.15
N THR A 56 -11.50 -4.14 1.12
CA THR A 56 -12.46 -4.99 0.43
C THR A 56 -11.78 -6.20 -0.22
N GLN A 57 -10.62 -6.00 -0.86
CA GLN A 57 -9.81 -7.08 -1.44
C GLN A 57 -9.20 -7.98 -0.36
N LEU A 58 -8.66 -7.40 0.71
CA LEU A 58 -8.08 -8.15 1.83
C LEU A 58 -9.11 -9.09 2.46
N LEU A 59 -10.35 -8.62 2.67
CA LEU A 59 -11.45 -9.44 3.17
C LEU A 59 -11.88 -10.56 2.21
N GLY A 60 -11.76 -10.35 0.90
CA GLY A 60 -12.16 -11.32 -0.12
C GLY A 60 -13.60 -11.82 0.09
N ARG A 61 -13.77 -13.14 0.26
CA ARG A 61 -15.10 -13.74 0.51
C ARG A 61 -15.78 -13.22 1.79
N TYR A 62 -15.00 -12.83 2.80
CA TYR A 62 -15.52 -12.35 4.08
C TYR A 62 -16.11 -10.94 3.98
N ASN A 63 -15.87 -10.20 2.90
CA ASN A 63 -16.51 -8.89 2.68
C ASN A 63 -18.05 -9.00 2.61
N ARG A 64 -18.58 -10.19 2.32
CA ARG A 64 -20.02 -10.51 2.31
C ARG A 64 -20.44 -11.40 3.49
N SER A 65 -19.62 -11.47 4.54
CA SER A 65 -19.94 -12.23 5.75
C SER A 65 -21.19 -11.70 6.44
N SER A 66 -21.94 -12.58 7.11
CA SER A 66 -23.02 -12.18 8.03
C SER A 66 -22.52 -11.43 9.26
N ASP A 67 -21.22 -11.53 9.55
CA ASP A 67 -20.50 -10.73 10.55
C ASP A 67 -20.32 -9.28 10.08
N THR A 68 -21.43 -8.56 9.97
CA THR A 68 -21.47 -7.19 9.44
C THR A 68 -20.71 -6.20 10.32
N ASN A 69 -20.71 -6.40 11.64
CA ASN A 69 -19.96 -5.58 12.58
C ASN A 69 -18.46 -5.76 12.39
N GLY A 70 -17.98 -7.01 12.33
CA GLY A 70 -16.56 -7.32 12.08
C GLY A 70 -16.09 -6.79 10.73
N VAL A 71 -16.88 -6.93 9.66
CA VAL A 71 -16.54 -6.39 8.33
C VAL A 71 -16.43 -4.86 8.35
N ARG A 72 -17.37 -4.17 9.00
CA ARG A 72 -17.34 -2.70 9.13
C ARG A 72 -16.12 -2.25 9.92
N GLU A 73 -15.84 -2.91 11.03
CA GLU A 73 -14.67 -2.65 11.87
C GLU A 73 -13.37 -2.90 11.11
N PHE A 74 -13.24 -4.03 10.42
CA PHE A 74 -12.08 -4.34 9.59
C PHE A 74 -11.77 -3.20 8.61
N LYS A 75 -12.79 -2.71 7.89
CA LYS A 75 -12.63 -1.60 6.93
C LYS A 75 -12.22 -0.30 7.60
N ARG A 76 -12.81 0.03 8.76
CA ARG A 76 -12.44 1.22 9.54
C ARG A 76 -10.99 1.16 10.01
N GLU A 77 -10.53 0.00 10.42
CA GLU A 77 -9.16 -0.24 10.94
C GLU A 77 -8.14 -0.57 9.85
N ALA A 78 -8.52 -0.54 8.56
CA ALA A 78 -7.67 -1.04 7.48
C ALA A 78 -6.27 -0.40 7.45
N GLY A 79 -6.17 0.89 7.78
CA GLY A 79 -4.88 1.57 7.90
C GLY A 79 -4.00 0.98 8.99
N SER A 80 -4.55 0.82 10.20
CA SER A 80 -3.88 0.18 11.35
C SER A 80 -3.42 -1.24 11.01
N GLN A 81 -4.22 -2.01 10.29
CA GLN A 81 -3.87 -3.38 9.87
C GLN A 81 -2.70 -3.40 8.88
N MET A 82 -2.74 -2.54 7.86
CA MET A 82 -1.66 -2.43 6.86
C MET A 82 -0.34 -2.05 7.53
N VAL A 83 -0.35 -1.05 8.42
CA VAL A 83 0.84 -0.62 9.14
C VAL A 83 1.34 -1.71 10.08
N THR A 84 0.46 -2.38 10.82
CA THR A 84 0.83 -3.50 11.71
C THR A 84 1.58 -4.61 10.96
N LYS A 85 1.12 -5.00 9.77
CA LYS A 85 1.78 -6.03 8.96
C LYS A 85 3.02 -5.53 8.21
N ALA A 86 3.05 -4.27 7.79
CA ALA A 86 4.14 -3.69 7.01
C ALA A 86 5.32 -3.20 7.86
N PHE A 87 5.07 -2.73 9.09
CA PHE A 87 6.07 -2.08 9.94
C PHE A 87 7.32 -2.95 10.22
N PRO A 88 7.20 -4.25 10.58
CA PRO A 88 8.37 -5.10 10.78
C PRO A 88 9.20 -5.22 9.50
N LYS A 89 8.54 -5.45 8.35
CA LYS A 89 9.21 -5.58 7.05
C LYS A 89 9.92 -4.29 6.62
N MET A 90 9.31 -3.13 6.86
CA MET A 90 9.94 -1.84 6.58
C MET A 90 11.13 -1.56 7.51
N SER A 91 11.04 -1.96 8.78
CA SER A 91 12.13 -1.81 9.74
C SER A 91 13.35 -2.64 9.33
N ASP A 92 13.14 -3.85 8.81
CA ASP A 92 14.20 -4.73 8.31
C ASP A 92 14.89 -4.21 7.03
N MET A 93 14.24 -3.28 6.31
CA MET A 93 14.79 -2.65 5.12
C MET A 93 15.73 -1.47 5.42
N LYS A 94 15.82 -1.02 6.67
CA LYS A 94 16.70 0.08 7.08
C LYS A 94 18.14 -0.21 6.68
N GLY A 95 18.78 0.76 6.03
CA GLY A 95 20.17 0.65 5.52
C GLY A 95 20.32 -0.20 4.25
N ASN A 96 19.26 -0.84 3.76
CA ASN A 96 19.22 -1.45 2.42
C ASN A 96 18.49 -0.56 1.38
N SER A 97 17.94 0.59 1.80
CA SER A 97 17.36 1.63 0.95
C SER A 97 18.41 2.13 -0.04
N GLY A 98 18.29 1.75 -1.32
CA GLY A 98 19.16 2.26 -2.39
C GLY A 98 18.51 3.41 -3.14
N SER A 99 18.26 3.25 -4.43
CA SER A 99 17.59 4.25 -5.26
C SER A 99 16.30 3.69 -5.87
N TYR A 100 15.46 4.58 -6.40
CA TYR A 100 14.31 4.20 -7.22
C TYR A 100 14.30 5.02 -8.52
N SER A 101 13.59 4.50 -9.51
CA SER A 101 13.25 5.23 -10.74
C SER A 101 11.80 4.97 -11.11
N VAL A 102 11.10 6.02 -11.50
CA VAL A 102 9.71 5.95 -11.98
C VAL A 102 9.71 6.21 -13.48
N SER A 103 8.93 5.42 -14.22
CA SER A 103 8.75 5.61 -15.65
C SER A 103 7.71 6.69 -15.93
N ASP A 104 8.06 7.67 -16.76
CA ASP A 104 7.10 8.68 -17.26
C ASP A 104 6.02 8.08 -18.17
N ARG A 105 6.25 6.87 -18.69
CA ARG A 105 5.25 6.13 -19.45
C ARG A 105 4.22 5.51 -18.51
N VAL A 106 3.03 6.07 -18.52
CA VAL A 106 1.86 5.58 -17.77
C VAL A 106 0.95 4.79 -18.71
N THR A 107 0.50 3.62 -18.25
CA THR A 107 -0.51 2.81 -18.94
C THR A 107 -1.88 3.03 -18.28
N SER A 108 -2.88 3.45 -19.05
CA SER A 108 -4.27 3.48 -18.58
C SER A 108 -4.84 2.05 -18.49
N LYS A 109 -5.57 1.76 -17.41
CA LYS A 109 -6.26 0.49 -17.15
C LYS A 109 -7.78 0.75 -17.07
N PRO A 110 -8.63 -0.28 -17.29
CA PRO A 110 -10.09 -0.15 -17.17
C PRO A 110 -10.53 0.45 -15.84
N GLY A 111 -11.63 1.20 -15.86
CA GLY A 111 -12.18 1.86 -14.67
C GLY A 111 -11.39 3.10 -14.22
N GLY A 112 -10.71 3.79 -15.15
CA GLY A 112 -9.97 5.03 -14.85
C GLY A 112 -8.71 4.83 -14.01
N LYS A 113 -8.15 3.62 -14.02
CA LYS A 113 -6.95 3.27 -13.24
C LYS A 113 -5.68 3.58 -14.04
N TYR A 114 -4.58 3.78 -13.33
CA TYR A 114 -3.27 4.00 -13.92
C TYR A 114 -2.28 2.94 -13.45
N SER A 115 -1.37 2.56 -14.34
CA SER A 115 -0.26 1.66 -14.03
C SER A 115 1.04 2.36 -14.38
N VAL A 116 1.92 2.48 -13.39
CA VAL A 116 3.21 3.17 -13.51
C VAL A 116 4.32 2.19 -13.21
N SER A 117 5.30 2.08 -14.10
CA SER A 117 6.44 1.18 -13.87
C SER A 117 7.43 1.81 -12.89
N VAL A 118 7.91 0.99 -11.94
CA VAL A 118 8.86 1.39 -10.92
C VAL A 118 10.03 0.42 -10.93
N THR A 119 11.24 0.93 -10.80
CA THR A 119 12.42 0.11 -10.51
C THR A 119 13.04 0.56 -9.20
N ILE A 120 13.29 -0.38 -8.28
CA ILE A 120 14.00 -0.15 -7.03
C ILE A 120 15.36 -0.84 -7.13
N SER A 121 16.44 -0.11 -6.84
CA SER A 121 17.80 -0.63 -6.74
C SER A 121 18.23 -0.57 -5.28
N THR A 122 18.79 -1.66 -4.75
CA THR A 122 19.32 -1.67 -3.37
C THR A 122 20.80 -1.30 -3.36
N ASN A 123 21.31 -0.89 -2.20
CA ASN A 123 22.75 -0.65 -2.00
C ASN A 123 23.62 -1.89 -2.25
N LYS A 124 23.01 -3.08 -2.30
CA LYS A 124 23.66 -4.36 -2.62
C LYS A 124 23.64 -4.70 -4.12
N GLY A 125 23.26 -3.76 -4.97
CA GLY A 125 23.20 -3.92 -6.42
C GLY A 125 22.01 -4.74 -6.95
N LYS A 126 21.08 -5.18 -6.09
CA LYS A 126 19.87 -5.89 -6.54
C LYS A 126 18.88 -4.88 -7.13
N ARG A 127 18.26 -5.24 -8.25
CA ARG A 127 17.24 -4.42 -8.92
C ARG A 127 15.92 -5.17 -8.98
N TYR A 128 14.84 -4.50 -8.59
CA TYR A 128 13.48 -5.02 -8.61
C TYR A 128 12.64 -4.12 -9.50
N SER A 129 12.00 -4.67 -10.52
CA SER A 129 11.08 -3.94 -11.38
C SER A 129 9.65 -4.39 -11.10
N GLY A 130 8.78 -3.42 -10.83
CA GLY A 130 7.37 -3.63 -10.53
C GLY A 130 6.50 -2.54 -11.14
N ARG A 131 5.24 -2.52 -10.73
CA ARG A 131 4.27 -1.50 -11.14
C ARG A 131 3.47 -1.03 -9.95
N ALA A 132 3.28 0.28 -9.83
CA ALA A 132 2.32 0.87 -8.91
C ALA A 132 0.98 1.06 -9.65
N ILE A 133 -0.11 0.61 -9.04
CA ILE A 133 -1.46 0.73 -9.61
C ILE A 133 -2.23 1.78 -8.83
N LEU A 134 -2.65 2.85 -9.50
CA LEU A 134 -3.42 3.93 -8.90
C LEU A 134 -4.89 3.90 -9.33
N ASN A 135 -5.80 4.37 -8.47
CA ASN A 135 -7.18 4.65 -8.84
C ASN A 135 -7.30 5.98 -9.62
N SER A 136 -8.52 6.38 -10.00
CA SER A 136 -8.78 7.63 -10.72
C SER A 136 -8.45 8.89 -9.91
N SER A 137 -8.45 8.78 -8.58
CA SER A 137 -8.05 9.84 -7.63
C SER A 137 -6.54 9.83 -7.34
N LEU A 138 -5.77 8.98 -8.03
CA LEU A 138 -4.33 8.81 -7.87
C LEU A 138 -3.91 8.26 -6.49
N ASP A 139 -4.79 7.52 -5.81
CA ASP A 139 -4.43 6.74 -4.63
C ASP A 139 -3.96 5.34 -5.02
N LEU A 140 -2.96 4.83 -4.31
CA LEU A 140 -2.39 3.50 -4.54
C LEU A 140 -3.40 2.42 -4.16
N LEU A 141 -3.69 1.56 -5.14
CA LEU A 141 -4.52 0.38 -5.03
C LEU A 141 -3.72 -0.89 -4.85
N ASP A 142 -2.53 -0.96 -5.46
CA ASP A 142 -1.71 -2.16 -5.47
C ASP A 142 -0.27 -1.87 -5.91
N VAL A 143 0.64 -2.80 -5.58
CA VAL A 143 1.98 -2.88 -6.14
C VAL A 143 2.16 -4.28 -6.73
N GLU A 144 2.44 -4.34 -8.03
CA GLU A 144 2.64 -5.58 -8.76
C GLU A 144 4.15 -5.85 -8.96
N TYR A 145 4.61 -7.07 -8.68
CA TYR A 145 5.97 -7.52 -8.97
C TYR A 145 5.92 -8.78 -9.83
N LEU A 146 6.56 -8.77 -11.01
CA LEU A 146 6.49 -9.87 -11.99
C LEU A 146 5.06 -10.33 -12.32
N GLY A 147 4.10 -9.39 -12.33
CA GLY A 147 2.68 -9.68 -12.59
C GLY A 147 1.89 -10.20 -11.38
N PHE A 148 2.54 -10.37 -10.22
CA PHE A 148 1.87 -10.75 -8.98
C PHE A 148 1.49 -9.51 -8.16
N SER A 149 0.22 -9.46 -7.75
CA SER A 149 -0.35 -8.41 -6.90
C SER A 149 0.10 -8.57 -5.44
N GLY A 150 0.67 -7.52 -4.86
CA GLY A 150 1.04 -7.46 -3.46
C GLY A 150 -0.18 -7.49 -2.54
N VAL A 151 -1.26 -6.78 -2.90
CA VAL A 151 -2.51 -6.81 -2.13
C VAL A 151 -3.11 -8.21 -2.12
N ASN A 152 -3.14 -8.93 -3.24
CA ASN A 152 -3.64 -10.31 -3.28
C ASN A 152 -2.77 -11.28 -2.48
N TYR A 153 -1.45 -11.07 -2.46
CA TYR A 153 -0.56 -11.86 -1.61
C TYR A 153 -0.93 -11.71 -0.13
N VAL A 154 -1.08 -10.46 0.35
CA VAL A 154 -1.47 -10.18 1.74
C VAL A 154 -2.91 -10.61 2.03
N ALA A 155 -3.81 -10.48 1.07
CA ALA A 155 -5.21 -10.88 1.21
C ALA A 155 -5.35 -12.38 1.53
N ARG A 156 -4.51 -13.23 0.92
CA ARG A 156 -4.50 -14.67 1.21
C ARG A 156 -4.14 -14.94 2.66
N ASP A 157 -3.10 -14.29 3.18
CA ASP A 157 -2.67 -14.48 4.57
C ASP A 157 -3.76 -14.04 5.55
N ILE A 158 -4.37 -12.88 5.33
CA ILE A 158 -5.47 -12.38 6.17
C ILE A 158 -6.69 -13.31 6.10
N GLN A 159 -7.09 -13.76 4.91
CA GLN A 159 -8.24 -14.65 4.76
C GLN A 159 -7.98 -16.03 5.40
N ASN A 160 -6.74 -16.50 5.37
CA ASN A 160 -6.32 -17.70 6.09
C ASN A 160 -6.38 -17.48 7.61
N ASP A 161 -5.94 -16.33 8.11
CA ASP A 161 -6.05 -15.98 9.54
C ASP A 161 -7.52 -15.92 10.00
N ILE A 162 -8.40 -15.25 9.24
CA ILE A 162 -9.85 -15.21 9.52
C ILE A 162 -10.44 -16.63 9.48
N SER A 163 -9.98 -17.50 8.58
CA SER A 163 -10.50 -18.87 8.45
C SER A 163 -10.25 -19.74 9.69
N LYS A 164 -9.28 -19.39 10.55
CA LYS A 164 -9.06 -20.07 11.84
C LYS A 164 -10.26 -19.96 12.77
N TYR A 165 -11.12 -18.97 12.55
CA TYR A 165 -12.33 -18.70 13.31
C TYR A 165 -13.60 -19.18 12.59
N ASN A 166 -13.51 -20.06 11.58
CA ASN A 166 -14.66 -20.48 10.76
C ASN A 166 -15.78 -21.19 11.52
N ARG A 167 -15.54 -21.64 12.75
CA ARG A 167 -16.56 -22.22 13.65
C ARG A 167 -17.34 -21.17 14.44
N SER A 168 -16.88 -19.92 14.42
CA SER A 168 -17.54 -18.78 15.02
C SER A 168 -18.66 -18.26 14.12
N SER A 169 -19.70 -17.69 14.72
CA SER A 169 -20.70 -16.90 14.00
C SER A 169 -20.18 -15.51 13.60
N THR A 170 -19.07 -15.06 14.21
CA THR A 170 -18.44 -13.75 14.00
C THR A 170 -16.93 -13.86 13.70
N PRO A 171 -16.52 -14.59 12.65
CA PRO A 171 -15.11 -14.89 12.39
C PRO A 171 -14.24 -13.66 12.10
N VAL A 172 -14.83 -12.58 11.57
CA VAL A 172 -14.08 -11.34 11.26
C VAL A 172 -13.87 -10.53 12.53
N SER A 173 -14.89 -10.45 13.40
CA SER A 173 -14.81 -9.81 14.71
C SER A 173 -13.76 -10.52 15.58
N ASP A 174 -13.80 -11.85 15.66
CA ASP A 174 -12.83 -12.63 16.45
C ASP A 174 -11.39 -12.42 15.97
N TYR A 175 -11.19 -12.35 14.64
CA TYR A 175 -9.90 -11.98 14.06
C TYR A 175 -9.47 -10.57 14.46
N MET A 176 -10.39 -9.59 14.41
CA MET A 176 -10.09 -8.21 14.78
C MET A 176 -9.73 -8.08 16.26
N ASP A 177 -10.42 -8.79 17.15
CA ASP A 177 -10.14 -8.82 18.59
C ASP A 177 -8.77 -9.46 18.88
N ALA A 178 -8.44 -10.56 18.20
CA ALA A 178 -7.13 -11.19 18.28
C ALA A 178 -6.02 -10.27 17.76
N LEU A 179 -6.28 -9.55 16.66
CA LEU A 179 -5.31 -8.62 16.11
C LEU A 179 -5.05 -7.44 17.05
N LYS A 180 -6.11 -6.84 17.62
CA LYS A 180 -6.02 -5.67 18.51
C LYS A 180 -5.43 -5.98 19.87
N SER A 181 -5.60 -7.21 20.36
CA SER A 181 -4.98 -7.67 21.60
C SER A 181 -3.49 -8.01 21.44
N SER A 182 -2.99 -8.09 20.20
CA SER A 182 -1.55 -8.28 19.95
C SER A 182 -0.74 -7.06 20.37
N ARG A 183 0.41 -7.30 21.02
CA ARG A 183 1.40 -6.25 21.35
C ARG A 183 2.00 -5.59 20.11
N GLU A 184 1.87 -6.21 18.95
CA GLU A 184 2.37 -5.72 17.67
C GLU A 184 1.39 -4.77 16.98
N PHE A 185 0.15 -4.66 17.47
CA PHE A 185 -0.87 -3.81 16.86
C PHE A 185 -0.44 -2.34 16.90
N ILE A 186 -0.48 -1.71 15.73
CA ILE A 186 -0.23 -0.28 15.56
C ILE A 186 -1.55 0.40 15.27
N ASN A 187 -2.04 1.20 16.22
CA ASN A 187 -3.23 2.01 16.00
C ASN A 187 -2.88 3.27 15.18
N CYS A 188 -3.55 3.43 14.04
CA CYS A 188 -3.46 4.59 13.16
C CYS A 188 -4.73 5.46 13.15
N ASN A 189 -5.67 5.19 14.05
CA ASN A 189 -6.91 5.96 14.26
C ASN A 189 -6.82 6.90 15.46
#